data_AF-A0A0A0I2J2-F1
#
_entry.id   AF-A0A0A0I2J2-F1
#
_cell.length_a   1.000
_cell.length_b   1.000
_cell.length_c   1.000
_cell.angle_alpha   90.00
_cell.angle_beta   90.00
_cell.angle_gamma   90.00
#
_symmetry.space_group_name_H-M   'P 1'
#
loop_
_entity.id
_entity.type
_entity.pdbx_description
1 polymer ?
#
loop_
_entity_poly.entity_id
_entity_poly.type
_entity_poly.pdbx_seq_one_letter_code
_entity_poly.pdbx_strand_id
1 'polypeptide(L)'
;MNILDNFDYKELEVINLIKETCIKSKVNAYIVGGAIRDSVIKVKPKDIDICIELNPMNIIRKLNFVKEYKYYEKFQTSTIVFQNGIEIDLIRCRKEEYEFNGALPKVTPSNIKDDLFRRDFTCNAIAYDLANDILIDPFNGLEDITNGIVRKVHADSYMEDPTRIFRAIKYANRYDFKIHGKNEIKKALLKKSMGNISNDRIMREIVSLCKEEKWINNIFSCNEFNILNIEKSMFLEDNFLCNYKDYNDRILKVFLSSKGNRDIFIKNSVLCKDIKKA
;
A
#
# COMPACT_ATOMS: atom_id res chain seq x y z
N MET A 1 -8.48 -19.64 -11.42
CA MET A 1 -8.86 -18.26 -11.76
C MET A 1 -7.67 -17.65 -12.47
N ASN A 2 -7.81 -17.29 -13.75
CA ASN A 2 -6.72 -16.66 -14.47
C ASN A 2 -6.80 -15.14 -14.24
N ILE A 3 -5.87 -14.59 -13.46
CA ILE A 3 -5.88 -13.14 -13.19
C ILE A 3 -5.50 -12.33 -14.43
N LEU A 4 -4.84 -12.97 -15.39
CA LEU A 4 -4.30 -12.34 -16.59
C LEU A 4 -5.40 -11.80 -17.51
N ASP A 5 -6.62 -12.32 -17.40
CA ASP A 5 -7.77 -11.91 -18.21
C ASP A 5 -8.22 -10.46 -17.93
N ASN A 6 -7.79 -9.86 -16.81
CA ASN A 6 -8.10 -8.47 -16.45
C ASN A 6 -7.08 -7.44 -16.96
N PHE A 7 -6.01 -7.89 -17.60
CA PHE A 7 -4.98 -7.03 -18.18
C PHE A 7 -5.23 -6.84 -19.68
N ASP A 8 -4.92 -5.65 -20.19
CA ASP A 8 -5.05 -5.39 -21.61
C ASP A 8 -3.91 -6.03 -22.42
N TYR A 9 -4.07 -6.05 -23.75
CA TYR A 9 -3.11 -6.70 -24.64
C TYR A 9 -1.68 -6.14 -24.49
N LYS A 10 -1.53 -4.83 -24.25
CA LYS A 10 -0.20 -4.20 -24.10
C LYS A 10 0.44 -4.57 -22.77
N GLU A 11 -0.35 -4.62 -21.71
CA GLU A 11 0.09 -5.08 -20.39
C GLU A 11 0.53 -6.56 -20.46
N LEU A 12 -0.26 -7.41 -21.09
CA LEU A 12 0.05 -8.83 -21.28
C LEU A 12 1.30 -9.08 -22.11
N GLU A 13 1.55 -8.29 -23.16
CA GLU A 13 2.78 -8.36 -23.95
C GLU A 13 4.02 -8.18 -23.06
N VAL A 14 4.01 -7.18 -22.18
CA VAL A 14 5.13 -6.89 -21.28
C VAL A 14 5.24 -7.93 -20.16
N ILE A 15 4.12 -8.35 -19.57
CA ILE A 15 4.11 -9.41 -18.54
C ILE A 15 4.70 -10.69 -19.12
N ASN A 16 4.31 -11.08 -20.33
CA ASN A 16 4.83 -12.27 -21.01
C ASN A 16 6.33 -12.15 -21.30
N LEU A 17 6.80 -10.97 -21.74
CA LEU A 17 8.23 -10.71 -21.94
C LEU A 17 9.04 -10.90 -20.64
N ILE A 18 8.52 -10.42 -19.51
CA ILE A 18 9.16 -10.60 -18.20
C ILE A 18 9.11 -12.08 -17.78
N LYS A 19 7.95 -12.74 -17.92
CA LYS A 19 7.76 -14.18 -17.65
C LYS A 19 8.80 -15.02 -18.40
N GLU A 20 8.92 -14.84 -19.71
CA GLU A 20 9.88 -15.59 -20.54
C GLU A 20 11.33 -15.34 -20.11
N THR A 21 11.68 -14.09 -19.82
CA THR A 21 13.04 -13.72 -19.39
C THR A 21 13.40 -14.35 -18.05
N CYS A 22 12.44 -14.39 -17.12
CA CYS A 22 12.61 -15.02 -15.81
C CYS A 22 12.73 -16.54 -15.93
N ILE A 23 11.88 -17.19 -16.74
CA ILE A 23 11.96 -18.64 -17.01
C ILE A 23 13.32 -19.02 -17.60
N LYS A 24 13.79 -18.30 -18.63
CA LYS A 24 15.12 -18.52 -19.25
C LYS A 24 16.26 -18.33 -18.24
N SER A 25 16.07 -17.43 -17.28
CA SER A 25 17.05 -17.16 -16.21
C SER A 25 16.90 -18.08 -15.00
N LYS A 26 15.92 -18.99 -14.98
CA LYS A 26 15.57 -19.85 -13.83
C LYS A 26 15.29 -19.04 -12.55
N VAL A 27 14.55 -17.95 -12.70
CA VAL A 27 14.16 -17.05 -11.61
C VAL A 27 12.65 -17.08 -11.46
N ASN A 28 12.17 -17.25 -10.23
CA ASN A 28 10.75 -17.18 -9.94
C ASN A 28 10.26 -15.72 -9.97
N ALA A 29 9.12 -15.50 -10.63
CA ALA A 29 8.50 -14.19 -10.79
C ALA A 29 7.01 -14.27 -10.47
N TYR A 30 6.51 -13.27 -9.76
CA TYR A 30 5.16 -13.27 -9.21
C TYR A 30 4.50 -11.91 -9.40
N ILE A 31 3.30 -11.88 -9.96
CA ILE A 31 2.44 -10.69 -9.79
C ILE A 31 1.97 -10.70 -8.33
N VAL A 32 1.95 -9.55 -7.66
CA VAL A 32 1.63 -9.47 -6.23
C VAL A 32 0.72 -8.30 -5.88
N GLY A 33 0.13 -8.35 -4.69
CA GLY A 33 -0.45 -7.17 -4.06
C GLY A 33 -1.75 -6.69 -4.68
N GLY A 34 -1.84 -5.37 -4.87
CA GLY A 34 -3.07 -4.69 -5.27
C GLY A 34 -3.61 -5.16 -6.62
N ALA A 35 -2.72 -5.52 -7.56
CA ALA A 35 -3.12 -6.00 -8.87
C ALA A 35 -3.98 -7.27 -8.80
N ILE A 36 -3.66 -8.19 -7.89
CA ILE A 36 -4.44 -9.42 -7.71
C ILE A 36 -5.78 -9.11 -7.05
N ARG A 37 -5.77 -8.33 -5.97
CA ARG A 37 -6.99 -7.92 -5.28
C ARG A 37 -7.96 -7.26 -6.25
N ASP A 38 -7.48 -6.26 -6.99
CA ASP A 38 -8.28 -5.46 -7.91
C ASP A 38 -8.85 -6.34 -9.02
N SER A 39 -8.04 -7.27 -9.56
CA SER A 39 -8.49 -8.29 -10.52
C SER A 39 -9.62 -9.18 -9.96
N VAL A 40 -9.53 -9.60 -8.70
CA VAL A 40 -10.55 -10.45 -8.06
C VAL A 40 -11.88 -9.69 -7.88
N ILE A 41 -11.84 -8.41 -7.53
CA ILE A 41 -13.03 -7.56 -7.42
C ILE A 41 -13.48 -6.95 -8.76
N LYS A 42 -12.91 -7.42 -9.89
CA LYS A 42 -13.22 -6.96 -11.26
C LYS A 42 -13.00 -5.46 -11.48
N VAL A 43 -12.01 -4.90 -10.80
CA VAL A 43 -11.52 -3.53 -10.99
C VAL A 43 -10.21 -3.62 -11.76
N LYS A 44 -10.04 -2.76 -12.78
CA LYS A 44 -8.77 -2.72 -13.53
C LYS A 44 -7.62 -2.38 -12.56
N PRO A 45 -6.56 -3.21 -12.47
CA PRO A 45 -5.35 -2.89 -11.72
C PRO A 45 -4.78 -1.55 -12.17
N LYS A 46 -4.43 -0.68 -11.21
CA LYS A 46 -3.78 0.61 -11.52
C LYS A 46 -2.29 0.45 -11.78
N ASP A 47 -1.64 -0.34 -10.94
CA ASP A 47 -0.19 -0.53 -10.91
C ASP A 47 0.10 -2.03 -11.03
N ILE A 48 1.15 -2.39 -11.78
CA ILE A 48 1.57 -3.78 -12.00
C ILE A 48 2.87 -4.01 -11.24
N ASP A 49 2.73 -4.66 -10.08
CA ASP A 49 3.86 -5.04 -9.23
C ASP A 49 4.27 -6.49 -9.52
N ILE A 50 5.52 -6.69 -9.94
CA ILE A 50 6.12 -8.01 -10.13
C ILE A 50 7.26 -8.21 -9.14
N CYS A 51 7.10 -9.17 -8.23
CA CYS A 51 8.14 -9.62 -7.32
C CYS A 51 8.99 -10.72 -7.96
N ILE A 52 10.31 -10.66 -7.77
CA ILE A 52 11.25 -11.71 -8.20
C ILE A 52 12.23 -12.12 -7.09
N GLU A 53 12.69 -13.36 -7.10
CA GLU A 53 13.66 -13.88 -6.10
C GLU A 53 15.12 -13.59 -6.48
N LEU A 54 15.36 -12.52 -7.23
CA LEU A 54 16.68 -12.08 -7.68
C LEU A 54 16.77 -10.55 -7.66
N ASN A 55 17.97 -9.98 -7.78
CA ASN A 55 18.13 -8.55 -8.03
C ASN A 55 17.43 -8.16 -9.35
N PRO A 56 16.50 -7.18 -9.36
CA PRO A 56 15.81 -6.68 -10.56
C PRO A 56 16.76 -6.35 -11.70
N MET A 57 17.94 -5.80 -11.41
CA MET A 57 18.94 -5.45 -12.42
C MET A 57 19.41 -6.65 -13.27
N ASN A 58 19.38 -7.86 -12.70
CA ASN A 58 19.79 -9.07 -13.44
C ASN A 58 18.77 -9.48 -14.50
N ILE A 59 17.50 -9.11 -14.30
CA ILE A 59 16.41 -9.33 -15.26
C ILE A 59 16.34 -8.16 -16.23
N ILE A 60 16.38 -6.92 -15.73
CA ILE A 60 16.26 -5.70 -16.56
C ILE A 60 17.30 -5.66 -17.68
N ARG A 61 18.55 -6.03 -17.39
CA ARG A 61 19.63 -6.07 -18.40
C ARG A 61 19.38 -7.05 -19.55
N LYS A 62 18.45 -7.99 -19.39
CA LYS A 62 18.08 -9.01 -20.38
C LYS A 62 16.75 -8.70 -21.07
N LEU A 63 16.02 -7.68 -20.62
CA LEU A 63 14.75 -7.30 -21.20
C LEU A 63 14.98 -6.46 -22.47
N ASN A 64 14.26 -6.82 -23.53
CA ASN A 64 14.17 -6.00 -24.74
C ASN A 64 13.06 -4.95 -24.58
N PHE A 65 13.02 -3.96 -25.46
CA PHE A 65 11.95 -2.94 -25.53
C PHE A 65 11.77 -2.09 -24.26
N VAL A 66 12.75 -2.10 -23.35
CA VAL A 66 12.83 -1.15 -22.25
C VAL A 66 13.16 0.23 -22.82
N LYS A 67 12.29 1.21 -22.56
CA LYS A 67 12.52 2.61 -22.93
C LYS A 67 13.43 3.28 -21.90
N GLU A 68 13.07 3.15 -20.62
CA GLU A 68 13.84 3.66 -19.50
C GLU A 68 13.53 2.86 -18.24
N TYR A 69 14.43 2.88 -17.27
CA TYR A 69 14.18 2.31 -15.95
C TYR A 69 14.84 3.16 -14.87
N LYS A 70 14.26 3.14 -13.68
CA LYS A 70 14.80 3.80 -12.50
C LYS A 70 14.94 2.79 -11.37
N TYR A 71 16.19 2.48 -11.03
CA TYR A 71 16.52 1.55 -9.97
C TYR A 71 16.72 2.26 -8.63
N TYR A 72 16.03 1.78 -7.60
CA TYR A 72 16.12 2.27 -6.23
C TYR A 72 16.85 1.23 -5.36
N GLU A 73 18.18 1.37 -5.27
CA GLU A 73 19.06 0.39 -4.61
C GLU A 73 18.66 0.09 -3.15
N LYS A 74 18.30 1.14 -2.39
CA LYS A 74 17.87 1.01 -0.99
C LYS A 74 16.69 0.06 -0.79
N PHE A 75 15.78 0.00 -1.75
CA PHE A 75 14.57 -0.82 -1.69
C PHE A 75 14.60 -2.04 -2.61
N GLN A 76 15.69 -2.18 -3.38
CA GLN A 76 15.87 -3.23 -4.40
C GLN A 76 14.63 -3.34 -5.31
N THR A 77 14.15 -2.18 -5.75
CA THR A 77 12.96 -2.03 -6.60
C THR A 77 13.35 -1.23 -7.83
N SER A 78 12.77 -1.56 -8.99
CA SER A 78 12.94 -0.78 -10.21
C SER A 78 11.59 -0.51 -10.85
N THR A 79 11.35 0.75 -11.18
CA THR A 79 10.26 1.11 -12.10
C THR A 79 10.80 1.02 -13.52
N ILE A 80 10.11 0.30 -14.39
CA ILE A 80 10.52 0.04 -15.79
C ILE A 80 9.42 0.58 -16.69
N VAL A 81 9.79 1.43 -17.64
CA VAL A 81 8.89 1.94 -18.68
C VAL A 81 9.27 1.27 -20.00
N PHE A 82 8.31 0.64 -20.65
CA PHE A 82 8.49 -0.03 -21.93
C PHE A 82 8.14 0.90 -23.10
N GLN A 83 8.63 0.57 -24.30
CA GLN A 83 8.40 1.35 -25.52
C GLN A 83 6.90 1.49 -25.88
N ASN A 84 6.07 0.52 -25.49
CA ASN A 84 4.62 0.56 -25.69
C ASN A 84 3.86 1.44 -24.67
N GLY A 85 4.58 2.07 -23.74
CA GLY A 85 4.06 3.00 -22.73
C GLY A 85 3.64 2.36 -21.42
N ILE A 86 3.75 1.04 -21.28
CA ILE A 86 3.43 0.33 -20.04
C ILE A 86 4.55 0.52 -19.01
N GLU A 87 4.15 0.73 -17.76
CA GLU A 87 5.03 0.83 -16.60
C GLU A 87 4.84 -0.40 -15.70
N ILE A 88 5.94 -1.00 -15.27
CA ILE A 88 5.96 -2.13 -14.33
C ILE A 88 6.97 -1.87 -13.23
N ASP A 89 6.57 -2.14 -11.99
CA ASP A 89 7.47 -2.16 -10.85
C ASP A 89 8.01 -3.59 -10.65
N LEU A 90 9.30 -3.75 -10.87
CA LEU A 90 10.04 -4.99 -10.64
C LEU A 90 10.74 -4.93 -9.28
N ILE A 91 10.26 -5.72 -8.34
CA ILE A 91 10.60 -5.67 -6.92
C ILE A 91 11.33 -6.95 -6.53
N ARG A 92 12.38 -6.86 -5.72
CA ARG A 92 12.98 -8.06 -5.12
C ARG A 92 12.15 -8.56 -3.94
N CYS A 93 11.85 -9.86 -3.93
CA CYS A 93 11.29 -10.54 -2.76
C CYS A 93 12.20 -10.32 -1.55
N ARG A 94 11.60 -9.94 -0.43
CA ARG A 94 12.35 -9.55 0.76
C ARG A 94 11.63 -9.94 2.03
N LYS A 95 12.41 -10.16 3.08
CA LYS A 95 11.96 -10.26 4.46
C LYS A 95 12.23 -8.93 5.17
N GLU A 96 11.31 -8.56 6.05
CA GLU A 96 11.45 -7.39 6.92
C GLU A 96 11.60 -7.88 8.37
N GLU A 97 12.60 -7.36 9.07
CA GLU A 97 12.83 -7.61 10.49
C GLU A 97 12.86 -6.28 11.24
N TYR A 98 12.10 -6.19 12.33
CA TYR A 98 11.98 -4.99 13.14
C TYR A 98 12.79 -5.15 14.42
N GLU A 99 13.73 -4.24 14.67
CA GLU A 99 14.54 -4.25 15.89
C GLU A 99 13.69 -3.97 17.14
N PHE A 100 12.69 -3.09 16.99
CA PHE A 100 11.69 -2.79 18.00
C PHE A 100 10.39 -2.27 17.36
N ASN A 101 9.30 -2.25 18.12
CA ASN A 101 7.99 -1.78 17.68
C ASN A 101 8.02 -0.32 17.20
N GLY A 102 7.60 -0.09 15.94
CA GLY A 102 7.57 1.21 15.29
C GLY A 102 8.85 1.60 14.53
N ALA A 103 9.93 0.79 14.62
CA ALA A 103 11.18 1.02 13.90
C ALA A 103 11.00 0.88 12.37
N LEU A 104 11.94 1.45 11.62
CA LEU A 104 12.07 1.11 10.20
C LEU A 104 12.61 -0.32 10.08
N PRO A 105 12.04 -1.17 9.21
CA PRO A 105 12.49 -2.56 9.10
C PRO A 105 13.86 -2.65 8.45
N LYS A 106 14.65 -3.62 8.88
CA LYS A 106 15.81 -4.11 8.15
C LYS A 106 15.32 -5.04 7.04
N VAL A 107 15.66 -4.68 5.81
CA VAL A 107 15.24 -5.41 4.60
C VAL A 107 16.34 -6.38 4.18
N THR A 108 16.01 -7.65 4.02
CA THR A 108 16.92 -8.68 3.50
C THR A 108 16.28 -9.43 2.33
N PRO A 109 17.05 -9.83 1.31
CA PRO A 109 16.52 -10.68 0.24
C PRO A 109 15.91 -11.97 0.77
N SER A 110 14.75 -12.36 0.23
CA SER A 110 14.13 -13.64 0.58
C SER A 110 13.24 -14.19 -0.56
N ASN A 111 12.39 -15.15 -0.22
CA ASN A 111 11.42 -15.82 -1.09
C ASN A 111 10.03 -15.15 -1.03
N ILE A 112 9.13 -15.60 -1.91
CA ILE A 112 7.76 -15.07 -1.98
C ILE A 112 6.96 -15.23 -0.68
N LYS A 113 7.13 -16.32 0.07
CA LYS A 113 6.36 -16.55 1.31
C LYS A 113 6.69 -15.49 2.35
N ASP A 114 7.97 -15.16 2.52
CA ASP A 114 8.41 -14.09 3.41
C ASP A 114 7.95 -12.71 2.92
N ASP A 115 7.95 -12.49 1.60
CA ASP A 115 7.46 -11.24 1.01
C ASP A 115 5.95 -11.04 1.23
N LEU A 116 5.16 -12.11 1.20
CA LEU A 116 3.74 -12.06 1.52
C LEU A 116 3.50 -11.89 3.03
N PHE A 117 4.31 -12.54 3.88
CA PHE A 117 4.18 -12.46 5.34
C PHE A 117 4.38 -11.04 5.88
N ARG A 118 5.36 -10.29 5.33
CA ARG A 118 5.64 -8.92 5.77
C ARG A 118 4.55 -7.89 5.41
N ARG A 119 3.57 -8.27 4.59
CA ARG A 119 2.53 -7.34 4.11
C ARG A 119 1.54 -7.01 5.22
N ASP A 120 0.82 -5.92 5.00
CA ASP A 120 -0.11 -5.37 5.99
C ASP A 120 -1.37 -6.23 6.16
N PHE A 121 -2.03 -6.55 5.05
CA PHE A 121 -3.33 -7.22 5.03
C PHE A 121 -3.36 -8.45 4.12
N THR A 122 -4.16 -9.44 4.51
CA THR A 122 -4.37 -10.70 3.79
C THR A 122 -4.82 -10.46 2.35
N CYS A 123 -5.74 -9.51 2.13
CA CYS A 123 -6.21 -9.13 0.79
C CYS A 123 -5.10 -8.56 -0.13
N ASN A 124 -3.98 -8.12 0.42
CA ASN A 124 -2.79 -7.68 -0.33
C ASN A 124 -1.66 -8.71 -0.30
N ALA A 125 -1.81 -9.81 0.44
CA ALA A 125 -0.81 -10.84 0.68
C ALA A 125 -1.07 -12.09 -0.18
N ILE A 126 -1.40 -11.86 -1.45
CA ILE A 126 -1.63 -12.88 -2.47
C ILE A 126 -0.58 -12.67 -3.58
N ALA A 127 -0.13 -13.77 -4.18
CA ALA A 127 0.75 -13.77 -5.33
C ALA A 127 0.20 -14.67 -6.45
N TYR A 128 0.62 -14.41 -7.68
CA TYR A 128 0.35 -15.25 -8.84
C TYR A 128 1.68 -15.60 -9.49
N ASP A 129 2.01 -16.89 -9.46
CA ASP A 129 3.22 -17.44 -10.06
C ASP A 129 3.12 -17.39 -11.57
N LEU A 130 3.95 -16.53 -12.18
CA LEU A 130 3.95 -16.34 -13.63
C LEU A 130 4.43 -17.58 -14.38
N ALA A 131 5.30 -18.41 -13.81
CA ALA A 131 5.84 -19.57 -14.51
C ALA A 131 4.84 -20.74 -14.52
N ASN A 132 4.17 -20.96 -13.39
CA ASN A 132 3.28 -22.11 -13.20
C ASN A 132 1.80 -21.78 -13.41
N ASP A 133 1.45 -20.49 -13.54
CA ASP A 133 0.07 -20.01 -13.66
C ASP A 133 -0.80 -20.42 -12.45
N ILE A 134 -0.21 -20.37 -11.25
CA ILE A 134 -0.81 -20.76 -9.97
C ILE A 134 -0.94 -19.55 -9.04
N LEU A 135 -2.09 -19.43 -8.39
CA LEU A 135 -2.29 -18.46 -7.32
C LEU A 135 -1.74 -18.99 -5.98
N ILE A 136 -0.98 -18.16 -5.29
CA ILE A 136 -0.38 -18.42 -3.98
C ILE A 136 -1.09 -17.52 -2.96
N ASP A 137 -1.93 -18.12 -2.12
CA ASP A 137 -2.68 -17.44 -1.07
C ASP A 137 -2.51 -18.16 0.29
N PRO A 138 -1.38 -17.94 1.00
CA PRO A 138 -1.11 -18.61 2.26
C PRO A 138 -1.92 -18.07 3.45
N PHE A 139 -2.61 -16.94 3.29
CA PHE A 139 -3.31 -16.23 4.38
C PHE A 139 -4.81 -16.06 4.16
N ASN A 140 -5.40 -16.81 3.22
CA ASN A 140 -6.82 -16.76 2.84
C ASN A 140 -7.30 -15.35 2.45
N GLY A 141 -6.44 -14.59 1.76
CA GLY A 141 -6.75 -13.27 1.24
C GLY A 141 -7.91 -13.28 0.25
N LEU A 142 -8.07 -14.31 -0.58
CA LEU A 142 -9.20 -14.43 -1.49
C LEU A 142 -10.54 -14.52 -0.78
N GLU A 143 -10.59 -15.27 0.31
CA GLU A 143 -11.79 -15.41 1.13
C GLU A 143 -12.12 -14.09 1.82
N ASP A 144 -11.12 -13.42 2.39
CA ASP A 144 -11.30 -12.09 2.99
C ASP A 144 -11.75 -11.05 1.94
N ILE A 145 -11.23 -11.09 0.70
CA ILE A 145 -11.72 -10.22 -0.40
C ILE A 145 -13.19 -10.49 -0.69
N THR A 146 -13.57 -11.77 -0.82
CA THR A 146 -14.95 -12.18 -1.13
C THR A 146 -15.91 -11.75 -0.02
N ASN A 147 -15.49 -11.85 1.24
CA ASN A 147 -16.27 -11.45 2.40
C ASN A 147 -16.20 -9.95 2.70
N GLY A 148 -15.40 -9.19 1.95
CA GLY A 148 -15.17 -7.77 2.16
C GLY A 148 -14.54 -7.47 3.53
N ILE A 149 -13.43 -8.13 3.85
CA ILE A 149 -12.73 -8.04 5.13
C ILE A 149 -11.31 -7.50 4.94
N VAL A 150 -10.94 -6.52 5.77
CA VAL A 150 -9.55 -6.08 5.94
C VAL A 150 -9.00 -6.76 7.19
N ARG A 151 -8.17 -7.80 7.01
CA ARG A 151 -7.54 -8.57 8.08
C ARG A 151 -6.03 -8.44 7.99
N LYS A 152 -5.37 -8.25 9.13
CA LYS A 152 -3.90 -8.22 9.23
C LYS A 152 -3.30 -9.61 8.95
N VAL A 153 -2.11 -9.67 8.33
CA VAL A 153 -1.43 -10.94 8.01
C VAL A 153 -0.98 -11.69 9.27
N HIS A 154 -0.41 -10.99 10.25
CA HIS A 154 0.07 -11.58 11.50
C HIS A 154 -0.36 -10.75 12.72
N ALA A 155 -0.33 -11.39 13.90
CA ALA A 155 -0.87 -10.81 15.14
C ALA A 155 -0.24 -9.46 15.51
N ASP A 156 1.08 -9.36 15.36
CA ASP A 156 1.89 -8.21 15.77
C ASP A 156 1.95 -7.08 14.74
N SER A 157 1.25 -7.21 13.59
CA SER A 157 1.30 -6.26 12.46
C SER A 157 1.10 -4.79 12.87
N TYR A 158 0.12 -4.50 13.73
CA TYR A 158 -0.12 -3.12 14.20
C TYR A 158 0.85 -2.65 15.30
N MET A 159 1.54 -3.57 15.97
CA MET A 159 2.57 -3.23 16.97
C MET A 159 3.90 -2.95 16.30
N GLU A 160 4.27 -3.76 15.31
CA GLU A 160 5.46 -3.53 14.47
C GLU A 160 5.35 -2.23 13.70
N ASP A 161 4.20 -1.99 13.06
CA ASP A 161 3.94 -0.75 12.32
C ASP A 161 2.53 -0.19 12.54
N PRO A 162 2.35 0.69 13.54
CA PRO A 162 1.05 1.31 13.79
C PRO A 162 0.53 2.19 12.65
N THR A 163 1.35 2.59 11.65
CA THR A 163 0.82 3.30 10.46
C THR A 163 -0.13 2.44 9.65
N ARG A 164 -0.03 1.10 9.77
CA ARG A 164 -0.97 0.14 9.15
C ARG A 164 -2.42 0.36 9.62
N ILE A 165 -2.68 1.00 10.75
CA ILE A 165 -4.05 1.32 11.19
C ILE A 165 -4.70 2.34 10.23
N PHE A 166 -3.97 3.36 9.81
CA PHE A 166 -4.45 4.32 8.81
C PHE A 166 -4.70 3.63 7.47
N ARG A 167 -3.81 2.72 7.08
CA ARG A 167 -3.97 1.91 5.86
C ARG A 167 -5.20 1.00 5.94
N ALA A 168 -5.50 0.42 7.11
CA ALA A 168 -6.70 -0.38 7.32
C ALA A 168 -7.97 0.44 7.10
N ILE A 169 -8.03 1.66 7.66
CA ILE A 169 -9.12 2.62 7.45
C ILE A 169 -9.25 2.96 5.96
N LYS A 170 -8.12 3.26 5.30
CA LYS A 170 -8.08 3.58 3.88
C LYS A 170 -8.69 2.48 3.03
N TYR A 171 -8.23 1.24 3.21
CA TYR A 171 -8.71 0.10 2.43
C TYR A 171 -10.14 -0.28 2.75
N ALA A 172 -10.54 -0.22 4.02
CA ALA A 172 -11.92 -0.45 4.43
C ALA A 172 -12.89 0.49 3.73
N ASN A 173 -12.62 1.79 3.73
CA ASN A 173 -13.51 2.76 3.07
C ASN A 173 -13.39 2.72 1.55
N ARG A 174 -12.18 2.55 1.00
CA ARG A 174 -11.97 2.51 -0.45
C ARG A 174 -12.75 1.37 -1.10
N TYR A 175 -12.70 0.16 -0.52
CA TYR A 175 -13.31 -1.04 -1.09
C TYR A 175 -14.63 -1.43 -0.41
N ASP A 176 -15.15 -0.61 0.51
CA ASP A 176 -16.34 -0.90 1.33
C ASP A 176 -16.21 -2.21 2.14
N PHE A 177 -14.99 -2.50 2.60
CA PHE A 177 -14.68 -3.64 3.45
C PHE A 177 -14.81 -3.31 4.94
N LYS A 178 -14.94 -4.35 5.76
CA LYS A 178 -14.99 -4.27 7.22
C LYS A 178 -13.62 -4.61 7.81
N ILE A 179 -13.13 -3.77 8.72
CA ILE A 179 -11.90 -4.05 9.45
C ILE A 179 -12.14 -5.17 10.46
N HIS A 180 -11.41 -6.27 10.34
CA HIS A 180 -11.40 -7.34 11.32
C HIS A 180 -10.64 -6.91 12.59
N GLY A 181 -11.18 -7.23 13.76
CA GLY A 181 -10.47 -6.98 15.03
C GLY A 181 -10.40 -5.50 15.45
N LYS A 182 -11.43 -4.68 15.17
CA LYS A 182 -11.49 -3.26 15.60
C LYS A 182 -11.15 -3.05 17.08
N ASN A 183 -11.53 -3.98 17.96
CA ASN A 183 -11.23 -3.92 19.38
C ASN A 183 -9.74 -4.06 19.69
N GLU A 184 -9.01 -4.87 18.92
CA GLU A 184 -7.56 -5.02 19.05
C GLU A 184 -6.84 -3.72 18.66
N ILE A 185 -7.30 -3.07 17.59
CA ILE A 185 -6.77 -1.76 17.17
C ILE A 185 -6.93 -0.74 18.29
N LYS A 186 -8.14 -0.65 18.89
CA LYS A 186 -8.40 0.27 20.02
C LYS A 186 -7.47 -0.02 21.20
N LYS A 187 -7.26 -1.30 21.54
CA LYS A 187 -6.35 -1.71 22.61
C LYS A 187 -4.88 -1.37 22.29
N ALA A 188 -4.44 -1.56 21.05
CA ALA A 188 -3.08 -1.23 20.63
C ALA A 188 -2.82 0.28 20.76
N LEU A 189 -3.75 1.11 20.30
CA LEU A 189 -3.65 2.57 20.38
C LEU A 189 -3.60 3.09 21.83
N LEU A 190 -4.39 2.50 22.74
CA LEU A 190 -4.37 2.86 24.17
C LEU A 190 -3.03 2.56 24.86
N LYS A 191 -2.30 1.53 24.40
CA LYS A 191 -0.98 1.14 24.95
C LYS A 191 0.17 2.07 24.51
N LYS A 192 -0.12 3.23 23.89
CA LYS A 192 0.88 4.18 23.36
C LYS A 192 1.84 3.58 22.32
N SER A 193 1.44 2.55 21.56
CA SER A 193 2.26 2.07 20.43
C SER A 193 2.52 3.16 19.36
N MET A 194 1.65 4.17 19.29
CA MET A 194 1.82 5.38 18.47
C MET A 194 2.97 6.28 18.94
N GLY A 195 3.46 6.16 20.18
CA GLY A 195 4.50 7.03 20.74
C GLY A 195 5.87 6.87 20.10
N ASN A 196 6.10 5.75 19.40
CA ASN A 196 7.37 5.45 18.74
C ASN A 196 7.39 5.80 17.23
N ILE A 197 6.27 6.25 16.66
CA ILE A 197 6.22 6.66 15.25
C ILE A 197 6.53 8.17 15.16
N SER A 198 7.39 8.55 14.21
CA SER A 198 7.63 9.97 13.93
C SER A 198 6.36 10.66 13.40
N ASN A 199 6.14 11.91 13.81
CA ASN A 199 4.98 12.68 13.35
C ASN A 199 4.92 12.79 11.81
N ASP A 200 6.07 12.78 11.12
CA ASP A 200 6.17 12.72 9.66
C ASP A 200 5.44 11.51 9.04
N ARG A 201 5.63 10.31 9.63
CA ARG A 201 5.00 9.08 9.12
C ARG A 201 3.49 9.13 9.30
N ILE A 202 3.04 9.63 10.46
CA ILE A 202 1.61 9.86 10.72
C ILE A 202 1.03 10.84 9.69
N MET A 203 1.74 11.95 9.43
CA MET A 203 1.28 12.93 8.44
C MET A 203 1.21 12.38 7.02
N ARG A 204 2.17 11.55 6.59
CA ARG A 204 2.10 10.89 5.28
C ARG A 204 0.85 10.01 5.14
N GLU A 205 0.48 9.29 6.19
CA GLU A 205 -0.75 8.50 6.16
C GLU A 205 -2.00 9.38 6.12
N ILE A 206 -2.05 10.48 6.90
CA ILE A 206 -3.18 11.44 6.84
C ILE A 206 -3.31 12.05 5.45
N VAL A 207 -2.20 12.46 4.83
CA VAL A 207 -2.17 12.94 3.44
C VAL A 207 -2.71 11.86 2.50
N SER A 208 -2.29 10.60 2.67
CA SER A 208 -2.80 9.49 1.86
C SER A 208 -4.31 9.30 2.03
N LEU A 209 -4.87 9.45 3.23
CA LEU A 209 -6.31 9.39 3.47
C LEU A 209 -7.07 10.54 2.78
N CYS A 210 -6.48 11.74 2.75
CA CYS A 210 -7.03 12.93 2.10
C CYS A 210 -7.03 12.83 0.57
N LYS A 211 -6.10 12.08 -0.03
CA LYS A 211 -6.02 11.86 -1.49
C LYS A 211 -7.11 10.91 -2.02
N GLU A 212 -7.75 10.12 -1.17
CA GLU A 212 -8.85 9.24 -1.58
C GLU A 212 -10.10 10.02 -2.01
N GLU A 213 -10.97 9.36 -2.79
CA GLU A 213 -12.30 9.89 -3.11
C GLU A 213 -13.17 10.00 -1.85
N LYS A 214 -13.21 8.94 -1.04
CA LYS A 214 -13.96 8.87 0.24
C LYS A 214 -13.17 9.46 1.42
N TRP A 215 -12.48 10.58 1.22
CA TRP A 215 -11.58 11.15 2.23
C TRP A 215 -12.28 11.59 3.52
N ILE A 216 -13.51 12.12 3.44
CA ILE A 216 -14.28 12.52 4.63
C ILE A 216 -14.56 11.29 5.51
N ASN A 217 -14.98 10.17 4.90
CA ASN A 217 -15.21 8.92 5.61
C ASN A 217 -13.92 8.39 6.24
N ASN A 218 -12.78 8.51 5.56
CA ASN A 218 -11.48 8.16 6.10
C ASN A 218 -11.15 8.94 7.37
N ILE A 219 -11.27 10.27 7.30
CA ILE A 219 -10.95 11.15 8.43
C ILE A 219 -11.90 10.92 9.60
N PHE A 220 -13.19 10.75 9.35
CA PHE A 220 -14.16 10.44 10.41
C PHE A 220 -13.97 9.05 11.01
N SER A 221 -13.52 8.08 10.22
CA SER A 221 -13.16 6.76 10.74
C SER A 221 -11.98 6.86 11.71
N CYS A 222 -11.04 7.80 11.52
CA CYS A 222 -9.97 8.04 12.49
C CYS A 222 -10.50 8.49 13.87
N ASN A 223 -11.65 9.18 13.93
CA ASN A 223 -12.30 9.52 15.20
C ASN A 223 -12.79 8.26 15.93
N GLU A 224 -13.31 7.24 15.24
CA GLU A 224 -13.80 6.00 15.87
C GLU A 224 -12.70 5.25 16.63
N PHE A 225 -11.45 5.44 16.20
CA PHE A 225 -10.26 4.83 16.80
C PHE A 225 -9.50 5.79 17.73
N ASN A 226 -10.03 6.99 18.00
CA ASN A 226 -9.37 8.04 18.80
C ASN A 226 -7.97 8.43 18.28
N ILE A 227 -7.74 8.31 16.96
CA ILE A 227 -6.47 8.67 16.33
C ILE A 227 -6.44 10.17 16.04
N LEU A 228 -7.53 10.67 15.47
CA LEU A 228 -7.79 12.09 15.26
C LEU A 228 -9.04 12.47 16.04
N ASN A 229 -9.08 13.71 16.53
CA ASN A 229 -10.27 14.26 17.16
C ASN A 229 -10.79 15.41 16.29
N ILE A 230 -11.64 15.05 15.32
CA ILE A 230 -12.15 15.97 14.31
C ILE A 230 -13.59 16.38 14.63
N GLU A 231 -13.85 17.68 14.64
CA GLU A 231 -15.19 18.24 14.82
C GLU A 231 -16.02 18.11 13.53
N LYS A 232 -17.04 17.26 13.55
CA LYS A 232 -17.88 16.95 12.38
C LYS A 232 -18.67 18.16 11.87
N SER A 233 -19.10 19.07 12.75
CA SER A 233 -19.89 20.26 12.37
C SER A 233 -19.14 21.16 11.38
N MET A 234 -17.81 21.24 11.49
CA MET A 234 -16.99 22.04 10.57
C MET A 234 -16.99 21.52 9.13
N PHE A 235 -17.36 20.25 8.90
CA PHE A 235 -17.45 19.65 7.56
C PHE A 235 -18.83 19.76 6.92
N LEU A 236 -19.87 20.11 7.70
CA LEU A 236 -21.26 20.20 7.25
C LEU A 236 -21.68 21.62 6.84
N GLU A 237 -20.87 22.63 7.19
CA GLU A 237 -21.04 23.97 6.68
C GLU A 237 -20.41 24.07 5.29
N ASP A 238 -21.25 24.33 4.26
CA ASP A 238 -20.84 24.72 2.91
C ASP A 238 -20.09 26.05 2.93
N ASN A 239 -18.87 26.01 3.46
CA ASN A 239 -17.97 27.15 3.46
C ASN A 239 -17.27 27.17 2.10
N PHE A 240 -17.64 28.16 1.27
CA PHE A 240 -17.12 28.53 -0.07
C PHE A 240 -15.59 28.69 -0.20
N LEU A 241 -14.81 28.40 0.84
CA LEU A 241 -13.35 28.59 0.92
C LEU A 241 -12.52 27.42 0.38
N CYS A 242 -13.12 26.26 0.10
CA CYS A 242 -12.39 25.07 -0.33
C CYS A 242 -13.14 24.39 -1.48
N ASN A 243 -12.52 24.30 -2.66
CA ASN A 243 -13.14 23.58 -3.80
C ASN A 243 -13.00 22.05 -3.62
N TYR A 244 -12.30 21.57 -2.58
CA TYR A 244 -11.99 20.16 -2.28
C TYR A 244 -11.38 19.36 -3.45
N LYS A 245 -11.11 20.00 -4.60
CA LYS A 245 -10.42 19.44 -5.74
C LYS A 245 -8.93 19.32 -5.47
N ASP A 246 -8.37 20.27 -4.72
CA ASP A 246 -7.00 20.18 -4.20
C ASP A 246 -7.00 19.44 -2.85
N TYR A 247 -6.10 18.45 -2.71
CA TYR A 247 -5.90 17.76 -1.44
C TYR A 247 -5.28 18.68 -0.37
N ASN A 248 -4.61 19.79 -0.76
CA ASN A 248 -4.13 20.79 0.17
C ASN A 248 -5.29 21.46 0.94
N ASP A 249 -6.39 21.79 0.25
CA ASP A 249 -7.60 22.33 0.88
C ASP A 249 -8.20 21.32 1.87
N ARG A 250 -8.20 20.03 1.50
CA ARG A 250 -8.68 18.95 2.37
C ARG A 250 -7.82 18.86 3.64
N ILE A 251 -6.49 18.88 3.51
CA ILE A 251 -5.58 18.86 4.66
C ILE A 251 -5.79 20.08 5.54
N LEU A 252 -5.92 21.27 4.95
CA LEU A 252 -6.19 22.50 5.70
C LEU A 252 -7.49 22.39 6.50
N LYS A 253 -8.54 21.83 5.89
CA LYS A 253 -9.82 21.59 6.57
C LYS A 253 -9.68 20.61 7.75
N VAL A 254 -8.94 19.52 7.57
CA VAL A 254 -8.63 18.56 8.66
C VAL A 254 -7.87 19.26 9.78
N PHE A 255 -6.88 20.09 9.45
CA PHE A 255 -6.12 20.86 10.43
C PHE A 255 -7.01 21.81 11.24
N LEU A 256 -7.84 22.62 10.57
CA LEU A 256 -8.73 23.57 11.23
C LEU A 256 -9.73 22.88 12.16
N SER A 257 -10.22 21.71 11.75
CA SER A 257 -11.23 20.93 12.46
C SER A 257 -10.66 20.02 13.55
N SER A 258 -9.33 19.98 13.71
CA SER A 258 -8.64 19.12 14.67
C SER A 258 -8.54 19.77 16.05
N LYS A 259 -9.03 19.05 17.07
CA LYS A 259 -8.91 19.40 18.49
C LYS A 259 -7.76 18.63 19.12
N GLY A 260 -6.76 19.33 19.69
CA GLY A 260 -5.65 18.74 20.45
C GLY A 260 -4.51 18.11 19.62
N ASN A 261 -4.75 17.70 18.36
CA ASN A 261 -3.72 17.08 17.51
C ASN A 261 -3.03 18.06 16.54
N ARG A 262 -3.13 19.38 16.80
CA ARG A 262 -2.58 20.41 15.91
C ARG A 262 -1.06 20.36 15.81
N ASP A 263 -0.38 19.90 16.86
CA ASP A 263 1.08 19.73 16.88
C ASP A 263 1.60 18.81 15.78
N ILE A 264 0.85 17.76 15.41
CA ILE A 264 1.23 16.84 14.33
C ILE A 264 1.29 17.59 13.00
N PHE A 265 0.37 18.54 12.78
CA PHE A 265 0.34 19.35 11.56
C PHE A 265 1.33 20.51 11.61
N ILE A 266 1.49 21.16 12.78
CA ILE A 266 2.38 22.32 12.97
C ILE A 266 3.86 21.91 12.87
N LYS A 267 4.23 20.79 13.50
CA LYS A 267 5.62 20.30 13.49
C LYS A 267 6.05 19.76 12.14
N ASN A 268 5.11 19.33 11.30
CA ASN A 268 5.34 18.83 9.94
C ASN A 268 4.62 19.71 8.94
N SER A 269 5.01 20.99 8.92
CA SER A 269 4.42 22.00 8.07
C SER A 269 4.08 21.44 6.69
N VAL A 270 2.84 21.64 6.24
CA VAL A 270 2.38 21.32 4.88
C VAL A 270 3.25 22.02 3.81
N LEU A 271 4.11 22.96 4.22
CA LEU A 271 5.13 23.65 3.42
C LEU A 271 6.49 22.92 3.33
N CYS A 272 6.72 21.85 4.10
CA CYS A 272 7.92 21.02 3.97
C CYS A 272 7.89 20.26 2.64
N LYS A 273 8.78 20.66 1.72
CA LYS A 273 8.90 20.11 0.34
C LYS A 273 9.03 18.59 0.30
N ASP A 274 9.54 17.96 1.36
CA ASP A 274 9.76 16.50 1.42
C ASP A 274 8.47 15.68 1.60
N ILE A 275 7.37 16.28 2.09
CA ILE A 275 6.08 15.61 2.23
C ILE A 275 5.32 15.58 0.88
N LYS A 276 5.60 16.53 -0.03
CA LYS A 276 4.94 16.65 -1.34
C LYS A 276 5.36 15.57 -2.36
N LYS A 277 6.42 14.81 -2.09
CA LYS A 277 6.94 13.75 -2.97
C LYS A 277 6.37 12.35 -2.69
N ALA A 278 5.49 12.22 -1.68
CA ALA A 278 4.81 10.97 -1.31
C ALA A 278 3.42 10.88 -1.94
#